data_AF-A0A2M7EI92-F1
#
_entry.id   AF-A0A2M7EI92-F1
#
_cell.length_a   1.000
_cell.length_b   1.000
_cell.length_c   1.000
_cell.angle_alpha   90.00
_cell.angle_beta   90.00
_cell.angle_gamma   90.00
#
_symmetry.space_group_name_H-M   'P 1'
#
loop_
_entity.id
_entity.type
_entity.pdbx_description
1 polymer ?
#
loop_
_entity_poly.entity_id
_entity_poly.type
_entity_poly.pdbx_seq_one_letter_code
_entity_poly.pdbx_strand_id
1 'polypeptide(L)'
;MGIEKLSFLPRAVGVKKAAGQPAVSKVSSEWTWKDRLGEIKCRISSFRMRYTVRPGLYAVGEPSVESDVFVTANYKLSFDILRRELKGLNVWIIVLDTKGINVWCAAGKGTFGTNELISRINETNLHNVVTHRRIIIPQLGAVGVNARIVQQRTGFRVYFGPVYAKDIPAYIRAGHVKTPEMRLARFNMLDRLVLTPMEINPAMKKFPLFALIALVLFGLQPSGILFKDAWEGGMPFLIFGLMAVFTGAFITPLLLPFIPFRSFAVKGWLTGMIAVFVLMKGIELWYYKSLLPLAAAYIFFPLASSYIALQFTGSTTFTSMSGVKKELKIGVPVYLTATALSLLILIIYKLSQWRVI
;
A
#
# COMPACT_ATOMS: atom_id res chain seq x y z
N MET A 1 24.92 19.97 0.11
CA MET A 1 24.78 20.26 1.56
C MET A 1 24.38 18.98 2.26
N GLY A 2 25.24 18.48 3.14
CA GLY A 2 25.27 17.10 3.62
C GLY A 2 24.01 16.67 4.37
N ILE A 3 23.43 15.54 3.96
CA ILE A 3 22.37 14.86 4.69
C ILE A 3 23.08 13.87 5.62
N GLU A 4 23.15 14.20 6.90
CA GLU A 4 23.56 13.28 7.95
C GLU A 4 22.75 11.98 7.85
N LYS A 5 23.48 10.87 7.70
CA LYS A 5 22.95 9.52 7.87
C LYS A 5 22.57 9.36 9.35
N LEU A 6 21.33 9.72 9.71
CA LEU A 6 20.74 9.24 10.97
C LEU A 6 20.52 7.73 10.86
N SER A 7 21.50 6.98 11.34
CA SER A 7 21.40 5.56 11.64
C SER A 7 20.48 5.37 12.85
N PHE A 8 19.19 5.20 12.59
CA PHE A 8 18.19 4.95 13.63
C PHE A 8 18.27 3.51 14.13
N LEU A 9 19.16 3.26 15.09
CA LEU A 9 19.16 2.03 15.87
C LEU A 9 18.41 2.24 17.18
N PRO A 10 17.52 1.30 17.59
CA PRO A 10 17.06 1.27 18.97
C PRO A 10 18.28 1.07 19.88
N ARG A 11 18.33 1.79 21.01
CA ARG A 11 19.31 1.54 22.08
C ARG A 11 19.09 0.11 22.58
N ALA A 12 19.98 -0.80 22.21
CA ALA A 12 20.04 -2.13 22.79
C ALA A 12 20.38 -1.99 24.28
N VAL A 13 19.43 -2.29 25.16
CA VAL A 13 19.71 -2.49 26.57
C VAL A 13 20.29 -3.90 26.67
N GLY A 14 21.60 -3.99 26.88
CA GLY A 14 22.31 -5.27 26.98
C GLY A 14 21.84 -6.06 28.20
N VAL A 15 21.40 -7.30 28.00
CA VAL A 15 21.12 -8.26 29.07
C VAL A 15 22.40 -9.07 29.35
N LYS A 16 22.70 -9.32 30.62
CA LYS A 16 23.88 -10.09 31.06
C LYS A 16 23.85 -11.53 30.53
N LYS A 17 25.03 -11.99 30.09
CA LYS A 17 25.34 -13.27 29.41
C LYS A 17 25.19 -14.51 30.30
N ALA A 18 24.66 -15.58 29.71
CA ALA A 18 25.22 -16.93 29.88
C ALA A 18 26.16 -17.20 28.69
N ALA A 19 27.29 -17.89 28.92
CA ALA A 19 28.33 -18.08 27.90
C ALA A 19 27.78 -18.87 26.69
N GLY A 20 27.97 -18.32 25.47
CA GLY A 20 27.65 -19.00 24.20
C GLY A 20 26.41 -18.51 23.44
N GLN A 21 25.58 -17.62 24.01
CA GLN A 21 24.40 -17.11 23.30
C GLN A 21 24.71 -15.82 22.49
N PRO A 22 24.21 -15.69 21.24
CA PRO A 22 24.36 -14.47 20.45
C PRO A 22 23.74 -13.26 21.18
N ALA A 23 24.28 -12.06 20.97
CA ALA A 23 23.76 -10.84 21.59
C ALA A 23 22.35 -10.54 21.06
N VAL A 24 21.31 -10.94 21.79
CA VAL A 24 19.92 -10.71 21.41
C VAL A 24 19.46 -9.33 21.88
N SER A 25 18.89 -8.54 20.97
CA SER A 25 18.32 -7.24 21.31
C SER A 25 16.95 -7.41 21.95
N LYS A 26 16.78 -6.92 23.20
CA LYS A 26 15.47 -6.83 23.85
C LYS A 26 14.67 -5.66 23.27
N VAL A 27 13.41 -5.89 22.93
CA VAL A 27 12.49 -4.88 22.40
C VAL A 27 11.25 -4.77 23.27
N SER A 28 10.77 -3.53 23.43
CA SER A 28 9.55 -3.28 24.19
C SER A 28 8.31 -3.63 23.35
N SER A 29 7.28 -4.18 23.99
CA SER A 29 5.94 -4.32 23.41
C SER A 29 5.13 -3.01 23.51
N GLU A 30 5.50 -2.10 24.41
CA GLU A 30 4.87 -0.80 24.51
C GLU A 30 5.21 0.06 23.28
N TRP A 31 4.18 0.70 22.74
CA TRP A 31 4.34 1.63 21.63
C TRP A 31 4.61 3.04 22.14
N THR A 32 5.69 3.61 21.65
CA THR A 32 6.02 5.01 21.91
C THR A 32 5.26 5.93 20.94
N TRP A 33 5.24 7.23 21.23
CA TRP A 33 4.75 8.22 20.28
C TRP A 33 5.50 8.17 18.93
N LYS A 34 6.79 7.85 18.95
CA LYS A 34 7.59 7.69 17.73
C LYS A 34 7.09 6.54 16.86
N ASP A 35 6.63 5.45 17.47
CA ASP A 35 6.07 4.31 16.73
C ASP A 35 4.72 4.66 16.10
N ARG A 36 3.85 5.36 16.84
CA ARG A 36 2.57 5.87 16.31
C ARG A 36 2.78 6.84 15.15
N LEU A 37 3.73 7.77 15.29
CA LEU A 37 4.12 8.66 14.20
C LEU A 37 4.70 7.89 13.01
N GLY A 38 5.49 6.85 13.27
CA GLY A 38 6.02 5.95 12.25
C GLY A 38 4.91 5.27 11.45
N GLU A 39 3.89 4.73 12.12
CA GLU A 39 2.71 4.14 11.48
C GLU A 39 2.00 5.16 10.57
N ILE A 40 1.71 6.36 11.10
CA ILE A 40 1.04 7.42 10.33
C ILE A 40 1.88 7.80 9.10
N LYS A 41 3.17 8.08 9.29
CA LYS A 41 4.09 8.44 8.19
C LYS A 41 4.18 7.36 7.12
N CYS A 42 4.16 6.08 7.52
CA CYS A 42 4.14 4.97 6.58
C CYS A 42 2.89 4.98 5.70
N ARG A 43 1.75 5.45 6.20
CA ARG A 43 0.47 5.50 5.47
C ARG A 43 0.34 6.71 4.56
N ILE A 44 0.93 7.85 4.93
CA ILE A 44 0.76 9.11 4.21
C ILE A 44 1.98 9.55 3.40
N SER A 45 3.10 8.82 3.44
CA SER A 45 4.32 9.30 2.78
C SER A 45 5.22 8.18 2.27
N SER A 46 6.24 8.57 1.48
CA SER A 46 7.30 7.67 1.02
C SER A 46 8.21 7.16 2.15
N PHE A 47 8.02 7.62 3.39
CA PHE A 47 8.75 7.15 4.57
C PHE A 47 8.74 5.62 4.70
N ARG A 48 7.63 4.96 4.33
CA ARG A 48 7.51 3.49 4.33
C ARG A 48 8.63 2.78 3.58
N MET A 49 9.18 3.39 2.53
CA MET A 49 10.20 2.78 1.67
C MET A 49 11.55 2.60 2.39
N ARG A 50 11.75 3.27 3.53
CA ARG A 50 12.99 3.21 4.32
C ARG A 50 12.74 2.82 5.77
N TYR A 51 11.50 2.45 6.13
CA TYR A 51 11.12 2.15 7.50
C TYR A 51 11.40 0.68 7.83
N THR A 52 12.62 0.39 8.25
CA THR A 52 13.11 -0.98 8.45
C THR A 52 13.71 -1.21 9.84
N VAL A 53 13.76 -2.48 10.23
CA VAL A 53 14.48 -2.98 11.43
C VAL A 53 15.58 -3.94 10.95
N ARG A 54 16.65 -4.13 11.72
CA ARG A 54 17.70 -5.08 11.31
C ARG A 54 17.15 -6.51 11.33
N PRO A 55 17.42 -7.35 10.32
CA PRO A 55 17.15 -8.78 10.39
C PRO A 55 17.90 -9.43 11.56
N GLY A 56 17.33 -10.46 12.16
CA GLY A 56 17.93 -11.15 13.32
C GLY A 56 16.92 -11.58 14.36
N LEU A 57 17.43 -11.98 15.52
CA LEU A 57 16.64 -12.44 16.66
C LEU A 57 16.45 -11.33 17.69
N TYR A 58 15.24 -11.21 18.21
CA TYR A 58 14.84 -10.23 19.22
C TYR A 58 14.06 -10.88 20.35
N ALA A 59 14.19 -10.34 21.56
CA ALA A 59 13.44 -10.78 22.74
C ALA A 59 12.34 -9.79 23.09
N VAL A 60 11.11 -10.26 23.30
CA VAL A 60 10.05 -9.50 23.96
C VAL A 60 9.87 -10.06 25.37
N GLY A 61 9.90 -9.19 26.38
CA GLY A 61 9.87 -9.61 27.78
C GLY A 61 11.16 -10.32 28.19
N GLU A 62 11.02 -11.45 28.88
CA GLU A 62 12.10 -12.33 29.34
C GLU A 62 11.85 -13.76 28.86
N PRO A 63 12.04 -14.01 27.55
CA PRO A 63 11.79 -15.32 26.97
C PRO A 63 12.75 -16.37 27.51
N SER A 64 12.21 -17.58 27.75
CA SER A 64 12.97 -18.76 28.16
C SER A 64 13.22 -19.68 26.96
N VAL A 65 13.82 -20.85 27.22
CA VAL A 65 14.03 -21.89 26.21
C VAL A 65 12.73 -22.55 25.73
N GLU A 66 11.63 -22.37 26.47
CA GLU A 66 10.29 -22.88 26.14
C GLU A 66 9.38 -21.83 25.50
N SER A 67 9.85 -20.58 25.39
CA SER A 67 9.08 -19.47 24.84
C SER A 67 8.86 -19.61 23.34
N ASP A 68 7.63 -19.30 22.90
CA ASP A 68 7.26 -19.31 21.48
C ASP A 68 8.16 -18.40 20.62
N VAL A 69 8.39 -18.84 19.38
CA VAL A 69 9.18 -18.12 18.37
C VAL A 69 8.27 -17.63 17.26
N PHE A 70 8.15 -16.31 17.09
CA PHE A 70 7.38 -15.67 16.02
C PHE A 70 8.30 -15.18 14.90
N VAL A 71 7.83 -15.24 13.66
CA VAL A 71 8.56 -14.73 12.49
C VAL A 71 7.87 -13.49 11.93
N THR A 72 8.63 -12.49 11.53
CA THR A 72 8.11 -11.32 10.82
C THR A 72 9.08 -10.79 9.79
N ALA A 73 8.61 -9.82 9.00
CA ALA A 73 9.37 -9.11 7.99
C ALA A 73 10.19 -7.97 8.60
N ASN A 74 11.30 -7.59 7.99
CA ASN A 74 12.10 -6.43 8.41
C ASN A 74 11.51 -5.07 8.05
N TYR A 75 10.31 -5.03 7.47
CA TYR A 75 9.50 -3.81 7.42
C TYR A 75 9.09 -3.42 8.84
N LYS A 76 9.58 -2.28 9.35
CA LYS A 76 9.46 -1.94 10.78
C LYS A 76 8.02 -1.81 11.24
N LEU A 77 7.07 -1.41 10.38
CA LEU A 77 5.66 -1.40 10.76
C LEU A 77 5.09 -2.81 10.99
N SER A 78 5.49 -3.81 10.20
CA SER A 78 5.11 -5.21 10.44
C SER A 78 5.69 -5.72 11.76
N PHE A 79 6.94 -5.38 12.05
CA PHE A 79 7.60 -5.69 13.31
C PHE A 79 6.92 -5.00 14.51
N ASP A 80 6.63 -3.70 14.39
CA ASP A 80 6.00 -2.90 15.44
C ASP A 80 4.59 -3.41 15.77
N ILE A 81 3.79 -3.76 14.75
CA ILE A 81 2.46 -4.33 14.95
C ILE A 81 2.58 -5.67 15.67
N LEU A 82 3.52 -6.54 15.28
CA LEU A 82 3.72 -7.81 15.96
C LEU A 82 4.08 -7.61 17.44
N ARG A 83 5.14 -6.85 17.75
CA ARG A 83 5.58 -6.67 19.14
C ARG A 83 4.51 -6.01 20.03
N ARG A 84 3.65 -5.14 19.47
CA ARG A 84 2.55 -4.50 20.20
C ARG A 84 1.58 -5.54 20.78
N GLU A 85 1.21 -6.51 19.96
CA GLU A 85 0.22 -7.53 20.30
C GLU A 85 0.82 -8.65 21.18
N LEU A 86 2.13 -8.60 21.42
CA LEU A 86 2.86 -9.51 22.31
C LEU A 86 3.03 -8.92 23.72
N LYS A 87 2.28 -7.87 24.08
CA LYS A 87 2.29 -7.29 25.41
C LYS A 87 1.92 -8.33 26.47
N GLY A 88 2.72 -8.40 27.54
CA GLY A 88 2.55 -9.37 28.62
C GLY A 88 3.05 -10.79 28.31
N LEU A 89 3.65 -11.02 27.14
CA LEU A 89 4.23 -12.30 26.76
C LEU A 89 5.75 -12.26 26.76
N ASN A 90 6.35 -13.43 27.00
CA ASN A 90 7.79 -13.68 26.94
C ASN A 90 8.07 -14.54 25.70
N VAL A 91 8.49 -13.91 24.61
CA VAL A 91 8.61 -14.57 23.30
C VAL A 91 9.85 -14.13 22.53
N TRP A 92 10.27 -14.97 21.60
CA TRP A 92 11.31 -14.67 20.63
C TRP A 92 10.69 -14.19 19.30
N ILE A 93 11.33 -13.22 18.65
CA ILE A 93 10.96 -12.75 17.31
C ILE A 93 12.15 -12.91 16.38
N ILE A 94 11.98 -13.69 15.31
CA ILE A 94 12.89 -13.74 14.16
C ILE A 94 12.40 -12.75 13.10
N VAL A 95 13.27 -11.84 12.73
CA VAL A 95 13.04 -10.85 11.67
C VAL A 95 13.79 -11.28 10.43
N LEU A 96 13.04 -11.57 9.35
CA LEU A 96 13.59 -11.92 8.03
C LEU A 96 13.98 -10.68 7.23
N ASP A 97 15.02 -10.78 6.40
CA ASP A 97 15.41 -9.74 5.46
C ASP A 97 14.52 -9.72 4.22
N THR A 98 13.39 -9.05 4.37
CA THR A 98 12.42 -8.82 3.31
C THR A 98 12.70 -7.56 2.47
N LYS A 99 13.89 -6.96 2.58
CA LYS A 99 14.25 -5.69 1.93
C LYS A 99 13.28 -4.53 2.25
N GLY A 100 12.77 -4.51 3.48
CA GLY A 100 11.82 -3.51 3.96
C GLY A 100 10.40 -3.65 3.42
N ILE A 101 10.02 -4.82 2.90
CA ILE A 101 8.68 -5.11 2.39
C ILE A 101 7.87 -5.86 3.45
N ASN A 102 6.57 -5.56 3.59
CA ASN A 102 5.70 -6.26 4.55
C ASN A 102 5.61 -7.78 4.26
N VAL A 103 5.13 -8.55 5.25
CA VAL A 103 5.07 -10.03 5.19
C VAL A 103 4.40 -10.54 3.91
N TRP A 104 3.20 -10.06 3.57
CA TRP A 104 2.43 -10.64 2.48
C TRP A 104 3.03 -10.32 1.11
N CYS A 105 3.37 -9.05 0.88
CA CYS A 105 4.00 -8.63 -0.36
C CYS A 105 5.38 -9.29 -0.53
N ALA A 106 6.14 -9.44 0.55
CA ALA A 106 7.44 -10.10 0.54
C ALA A 106 7.31 -11.61 0.29
N ALA A 107 6.25 -12.26 0.79
CA ALA A 107 6.00 -13.67 0.54
C ALA A 107 5.65 -13.92 -0.93
N GLY A 108 4.78 -13.09 -1.50
CA GLY A 108 4.46 -13.15 -2.94
C GLY A 108 5.66 -12.86 -3.85
N LYS A 109 6.64 -12.08 -3.38
CA LYS A 109 7.91 -11.79 -4.09
C LYS A 109 9.02 -12.80 -3.80
N GLY A 110 8.85 -13.69 -2.82
CA GLY A 110 9.83 -14.70 -2.41
C GLY A 110 10.90 -14.24 -1.41
N THR A 111 10.94 -12.96 -0.99
CA THR A 111 11.92 -12.48 0.01
C THR A 111 11.52 -12.85 1.44
N PHE A 112 10.22 -12.96 1.72
CA PHE A 112 9.73 -13.69 2.89
C PHE A 112 9.56 -15.15 2.48
N GLY A 113 10.65 -15.89 2.42
CA GLY A 113 10.71 -17.19 1.75
C GLY A 113 11.42 -18.28 2.53
N THR A 114 11.27 -19.51 2.06
CA THR A 114 11.87 -20.73 2.64
C THR A 114 13.37 -20.59 2.91
N ASN A 115 14.15 -20.15 1.91
CA ASN A 115 15.61 -20.07 2.03
C ASN A 115 16.04 -19.01 3.05
N GLU A 116 15.40 -17.85 3.01
CA GLU A 116 15.67 -16.76 3.97
C GLU A 116 15.34 -17.19 5.40
N LEU A 117 14.22 -17.87 5.62
CA LEU A 117 13.86 -18.39 6.93
C LEU A 117 14.90 -19.41 7.45
N ILE A 118 15.32 -20.35 6.61
CA ILE A 118 16.35 -21.35 6.96
C ILE A 118 17.67 -20.64 7.31
N SER A 119 18.08 -19.65 6.51
CA SER A 119 19.29 -18.86 6.78
C SER A 119 19.21 -18.19 8.14
N ARG A 120 18.08 -17.53 8.45
CA ARG A 120 17.90 -16.83 9.73
C ARG A 120 17.83 -17.77 10.93
N ILE A 121 17.22 -18.94 10.81
CA ILE A 121 17.23 -19.95 11.87
C ILE A 121 18.67 -20.35 12.22
N ASN A 122 19.51 -20.59 11.20
CA ASN A 122 20.90 -21.00 11.38
C ASN A 122 21.77 -19.86 11.90
N GLU A 123 21.71 -18.67 11.30
CA GLU A 123 22.52 -17.51 11.70
C GLU A 123 22.21 -17.02 13.11
N THR A 124 20.96 -17.18 13.56
CA THR A 124 20.56 -16.82 14.93
C THR A 124 20.83 -17.94 15.94
N ASN A 125 21.36 -19.08 15.50
CA ASN A 125 21.56 -20.28 16.32
C ASN A 125 20.31 -20.68 17.11
N LEU A 126 19.12 -20.59 16.50
CA LEU A 126 17.84 -20.79 17.19
C LEU A 126 17.74 -22.15 17.91
N HIS A 127 18.44 -23.16 17.39
CA HIS A 127 18.56 -24.48 17.99
C HIS A 127 19.06 -24.50 19.44
N ASN A 128 19.87 -23.49 19.80
CA ASN A 128 20.47 -23.30 21.12
C ASN A 128 19.71 -22.27 21.97
N VAL A 129 18.73 -21.58 21.37
CA VAL A 129 17.91 -20.57 22.05
C VAL A 129 16.64 -21.20 22.63
N VAL A 130 16.05 -22.17 21.91
CA VAL A 130 14.86 -22.89 22.35
C VAL A 130 15.07 -24.41 22.32
N THR A 131 14.50 -25.12 23.29
CA THR A 131 14.53 -26.59 23.41
C THR A 131 13.55 -27.23 22.43
N HIS A 132 12.39 -26.61 22.22
CA HIS A 132 11.40 -27.07 21.27
C HIS A 132 11.83 -26.80 19.81
N ARG A 133 11.07 -27.36 18.87
CA ARG A 133 11.30 -27.20 17.41
C ARG A 133 10.04 -26.67 16.72
N ARG A 134 9.52 -25.56 17.24
CA ARG A 134 8.27 -24.91 16.77
C ARG A 134 8.60 -23.49 16.35
N ILE A 135 8.09 -23.06 15.20
CA ILE A 135 8.22 -21.67 14.75
C ILE A 135 6.89 -21.19 14.17
N ILE A 136 6.44 -20.02 14.59
CA ILE A 136 5.13 -19.48 14.25
C ILE A 136 5.32 -18.39 13.19
N ILE A 137 4.72 -18.59 12.03
CA ILE A 137 4.79 -17.70 10.88
C ILE A 137 3.40 -17.09 10.63
N PRO A 138 3.26 -15.82 10.24
CA PRO A 138 1.97 -15.25 9.89
C PRO A 138 1.30 -16.02 8.75
N GLN A 139 -0.03 -16.15 8.78
CA GLN A 139 -0.79 -16.90 7.77
C GLN A 139 -0.46 -16.46 6.34
N LEU A 140 -0.34 -15.15 6.11
CA LEU A 140 -0.09 -14.58 4.79
C LEU A 140 1.35 -14.81 4.27
N GLY A 141 2.24 -15.38 5.09
CA GLY A 141 3.56 -15.86 4.68
C GLY A 141 3.53 -17.23 3.99
N ALA A 142 2.40 -17.95 4.02
CA ALA A 142 2.29 -19.32 3.52
C ALA A 142 2.59 -19.46 2.01
N VAL A 143 2.36 -18.40 1.23
CA VAL A 143 2.66 -18.40 -0.21
C VAL A 143 4.16 -18.39 -0.53
N GLY A 144 5.02 -17.97 0.41
CA GLY A 144 6.47 -17.90 0.22
C GLY A 144 7.27 -18.99 0.95
N VAL A 145 6.67 -19.61 1.98
CA VAL A 145 7.36 -20.56 2.87
C VAL A 145 6.84 -21.98 2.69
N ASN A 146 7.73 -22.89 2.28
CA ASN A 146 7.48 -24.31 2.24
C ASN A 146 7.83 -24.95 3.59
N ALA A 147 6.81 -25.21 4.41
CA ALA A 147 6.95 -25.79 5.74
C ALA A 147 7.70 -27.12 5.77
N ARG A 148 7.52 -27.98 4.75
CA ARG A 148 8.17 -29.30 4.68
C ARG A 148 9.68 -29.16 4.49
N ILE A 149 10.11 -28.26 3.58
CA ILE A 149 11.54 -28.01 3.34
C ILE A 149 12.19 -27.40 4.58
N VAL A 150 11.52 -26.45 5.26
CA VAL A 150 12.03 -25.87 6.52
C VAL A 150 12.24 -26.97 7.57
N GLN A 151 11.23 -27.82 7.78
CA GLN A 151 11.33 -28.96 8.71
C GLN A 151 12.48 -29.89 8.35
N GLN A 152 12.62 -30.28 7.08
CA GLN A 152 13.68 -31.19 6.64
C GLN A 152 15.07 -30.60 6.84
N ARG A 153 15.24 -29.29 6.63
CA ARG A 153 16.54 -28.62 6.65
C ARG A 153 16.97 -28.11 8.01
N THR A 154 16.02 -27.85 8.91
CA THR A 154 16.28 -27.22 10.22
C THR A 154 15.67 -28.00 11.39
N GLY A 155 14.87 -29.02 11.15
CA GLY A 155 14.12 -29.70 12.20
C GLY A 155 12.98 -28.86 12.81
N PHE A 156 12.85 -27.57 12.50
CA PHE A 156 11.75 -26.73 13.01
C PHE A 156 10.45 -26.95 12.25
N ARG A 157 9.39 -27.22 13.00
CA ARG A 157 8.03 -27.31 12.49
C ARG A 157 7.42 -25.92 12.39
N VAL A 158 7.01 -25.57 11.16
CA VAL A 158 6.32 -24.33 10.85
C VAL A 158 4.84 -24.45 11.23
N TYR A 159 4.39 -23.52 12.06
CA TYR A 159 3.00 -23.30 12.40
C TYR A 159 2.56 -21.98 11.76
N PHE A 160 1.58 -22.04 10.87
CA PHE A 160 0.98 -20.81 10.36
C PHE A 160 0.02 -20.26 11.41
N GLY A 161 0.40 -19.17 12.06
CA GLY A 161 -0.40 -18.41 13.02
C GLY A 161 -1.54 -17.63 12.35
N PRO A 162 -2.21 -16.72 13.09
CA PRO A 162 -3.33 -15.94 12.57
C PRO A 162 -2.94 -14.95 11.47
N VAL A 163 -3.94 -14.44 10.73
CA VAL A 163 -3.76 -13.34 9.77
C VAL A 163 -3.40 -12.04 10.49
N TYR A 164 -4.09 -11.73 11.59
CA TYR A 164 -3.87 -10.51 12.37
C TYR A 164 -3.10 -10.80 13.65
N ALA A 165 -2.10 -9.97 13.96
CA ALA A 165 -1.26 -10.15 15.15
C ALA A 165 -2.06 -10.05 16.47
N LYS A 166 -3.15 -9.27 16.49
CA LYS A 166 -4.02 -9.11 17.68
C LYS A 166 -4.66 -10.41 18.16
N ASP A 167 -4.74 -11.41 17.27
CA ASP A 167 -5.33 -12.70 17.59
C ASP A 167 -4.30 -13.67 18.22
N ILE A 168 -3.01 -13.30 18.26
CA ILE A 168 -1.93 -14.14 18.78
C ILE A 168 -2.16 -14.58 20.24
N PRO A 169 -2.54 -13.70 21.19
CA PRO A 169 -2.77 -14.14 22.56
C PRO A 169 -3.85 -15.22 22.69
N ALA A 170 -4.94 -15.09 21.92
CA ALA A 170 -6.01 -16.11 21.90
C ALA A 170 -5.53 -17.41 21.22
N TYR A 171 -4.77 -17.30 20.14
CA TYR A 171 -4.16 -18.43 19.44
C TYR A 171 -3.23 -19.26 20.34
N ILE A 172 -2.39 -18.61 21.15
CA ILE A 172 -1.50 -19.30 22.10
C ILE A 172 -2.33 -20.00 23.19
N ARG A 173 -3.31 -19.31 23.80
CA ARG A 173 -4.18 -19.90 24.83
C ARG A 173 -4.96 -21.12 24.33
N ALA A 174 -5.29 -21.13 23.03
CA ALA A 174 -5.96 -22.26 22.37
C ALA A 174 -4.99 -23.38 21.96
N GLY A 175 -3.76 -23.42 22.49
CA GLY A 175 -2.79 -24.47 22.17
C GLY A 175 -2.33 -24.42 20.71
N HIS A 176 -2.20 -23.22 20.14
CA HIS A 176 -1.76 -22.98 18.76
C HIS A 176 -2.73 -23.52 17.70
N VAL A 177 -4.03 -23.56 18.04
CA VAL A 177 -5.13 -23.90 17.12
C VAL A 177 -5.86 -22.62 16.70
N LYS A 178 -5.97 -22.39 15.39
CA LYS A 178 -6.69 -21.23 14.84
C LYS A 178 -8.20 -21.49 14.78
N THR A 179 -8.99 -20.49 15.14
CA THR A 179 -10.42 -20.45 14.77
C THR A 179 -10.57 -20.14 13.27
N PRO A 180 -11.74 -20.40 12.65
CA PRO A 180 -11.99 -20.01 11.26
C PRO A 180 -11.75 -18.52 11.00
N GLU A 181 -12.14 -17.66 11.92
CA GLU A 181 -12.04 -16.20 11.80
C GLU A 181 -10.59 -15.72 11.73
N MET A 182 -9.69 -16.37 12.48
CA MET A 182 -8.26 -16.06 12.48
C MET A 182 -7.58 -16.34 11.13
N ARG A 183 -8.22 -17.13 10.25
CA ARG A 183 -7.72 -17.45 8.90
C ARG A 183 -8.17 -16.43 7.85
N LEU A 184 -9.13 -15.54 8.18
CA LEU A 184 -9.77 -14.63 7.22
C LEU A 184 -9.18 -13.21 7.30
N ALA A 185 -8.74 -12.69 6.15
CA ALA A 185 -8.44 -11.27 6.00
C ALA A 185 -9.76 -10.52 5.76
N ARG A 186 -10.22 -9.74 6.77
CA ARG A 186 -11.53 -9.08 6.74
C ARG A 186 -11.59 -7.93 5.72
N PHE A 187 -10.51 -7.16 5.63
CA PHE A 187 -10.34 -6.04 4.69
C PHE A 187 -11.59 -5.14 4.59
N ASN A 188 -11.99 -4.58 5.73
CA ASN A 188 -13.21 -3.79 5.90
C ASN A 188 -13.05 -2.37 5.34
N MET A 189 -14.12 -1.56 5.39
CA MET A 189 -14.07 -0.15 4.94
C MET A 189 -12.96 0.66 5.64
N LEU A 190 -12.75 0.44 6.94
CA LEU A 190 -11.67 1.10 7.69
C LEU A 190 -10.28 0.72 7.15
N ASP A 191 -10.04 -0.56 6.83
CA ASP A 191 -8.76 -1.00 6.26
C ASP A 191 -8.49 -0.31 4.92
N ARG A 192 -9.54 -0.11 4.11
CA ARG A 192 -9.45 0.58 2.81
C ARG A 192 -9.17 2.08 2.98
N LEU A 193 -9.92 2.74 3.85
CA LEU A 193 -9.75 4.16 4.15
C LEU A 193 -8.34 4.48 4.63
N VAL A 194 -7.77 3.59 5.46
CA VAL A 194 -6.42 3.72 6.00
C VAL A 194 -5.35 3.61 4.90
N LEU A 195 -5.65 2.97 3.76
CA LEU A 195 -4.75 2.84 2.60
C LEU A 195 -4.96 3.95 1.56
N THR A 196 -6.12 4.59 1.53
CA THR A 196 -6.47 5.66 0.59
C THR A 196 -5.42 6.79 0.47
N PRO A 197 -4.78 7.29 1.55
CA PRO A 197 -3.74 8.31 1.43
C PRO A 197 -2.55 7.87 0.55
N MET A 198 -2.27 6.57 0.47
CA MET A 198 -1.22 6.03 -0.39
C MET A 198 -1.54 6.18 -1.88
N GLU A 199 -2.81 6.31 -2.25
CA GLU A 199 -3.25 6.52 -3.64
C GLU A 199 -3.46 8.00 -3.95
N ILE A 200 -4.03 8.76 -3.00
CA ILE A 200 -4.27 10.20 -3.16
C ILE A 200 -2.94 10.94 -3.34
N ASN A 201 -1.94 10.67 -2.49
CA ASN A 201 -0.71 11.46 -2.48
C ASN A 201 0.08 11.38 -3.80
N PRO A 202 0.31 10.19 -4.41
CA PRO A 202 0.92 10.11 -5.74
C PRO A 202 0.11 10.82 -6.84
N ALA A 203 -1.21 10.74 -6.80
CA ALA A 203 -2.07 11.43 -7.76
C ALA A 203 -1.96 12.95 -7.59
N MET A 204 -2.04 13.45 -6.35
CA MET A 204 -1.89 14.87 -6.02
C MET A 204 -0.50 15.40 -6.31
N LYS A 205 0.57 14.59 -6.23
CA LYS A 205 1.92 15.00 -6.67
C LYS A 205 2.01 15.28 -8.16
N LYS A 206 1.20 14.61 -8.99
CA LYS A 206 1.13 14.84 -10.45
C LYS A 206 0.18 15.98 -10.81
N PHE A 207 -0.71 16.35 -9.88
CA PHE A 207 -1.75 17.34 -10.12
C PHE A 207 -1.22 18.74 -10.51
N PRO A 208 -0.13 19.28 -9.92
CA PRO A 208 0.41 20.58 -10.35
C PRO A 208 0.84 20.61 -11.83
N LEU A 209 1.42 19.52 -12.33
CA LEU A 209 1.80 19.42 -13.74
C LEU A 209 0.55 19.39 -14.65
N PHE A 210 -0.46 18.63 -14.26
CA PHE A 210 -1.76 18.63 -14.94
C PHE A 210 -2.39 20.03 -14.93
N ALA A 211 -2.38 20.71 -13.78
CA ALA A 211 -2.94 22.04 -13.62
C ALA A 211 -2.23 23.07 -14.50
N LEU A 212 -0.89 23.02 -14.57
CA LEU A 212 -0.10 23.86 -15.45
C LEU A 212 -0.47 23.63 -16.92
N ILE A 213 -0.53 22.37 -17.37
CA ILE A 213 -0.90 22.03 -18.75
C ILE A 213 -2.30 22.56 -19.09
N ALA A 214 -3.28 22.36 -18.20
CA ALA A 214 -4.65 22.84 -18.40
C ALA A 214 -4.69 24.38 -18.48
N LEU A 215 -4.09 25.08 -17.52
CA LEU A 215 -4.07 26.55 -17.50
C LEU A 215 -3.36 27.13 -18.73
N VAL A 216 -2.24 26.55 -19.16
CA VAL A 216 -1.54 26.96 -20.39
C VAL A 216 -2.41 26.72 -21.62
N LEU A 217 -3.04 25.55 -21.73
CA LEU A 217 -3.91 25.22 -22.88
C LEU A 217 -5.06 26.23 -23.00
N PHE A 218 -5.72 26.57 -21.90
CA PHE A 218 -6.83 27.53 -21.93
C PHE A 218 -6.36 28.98 -22.04
N GLY A 219 -5.23 29.34 -21.45
CA GLY A 219 -4.68 30.70 -21.49
C GLY A 219 -3.97 31.09 -22.78
N LEU A 220 -3.53 30.13 -23.59
CA LEU A 220 -2.81 30.41 -24.82
C LEU A 220 -3.74 31.07 -25.86
N GLN A 221 -3.38 32.25 -26.32
CA GLN A 221 -4.05 32.99 -27.40
C GLN A 221 -3.01 33.45 -28.44
N PRO A 222 -3.43 33.82 -29.67
CA PRO A 222 -2.50 34.30 -30.69
C PRO A 222 -1.73 35.56 -30.26
N SER A 223 -2.34 36.37 -29.38
CA SER A 223 -1.73 37.58 -28.81
C SER A 223 -0.81 37.32 -27.61
N GLY A 224 -0.67 36.06 -27.15
CA GLY A 224 0.11 35.68 -25.96
C GLY A 224 -0.71 34.90 -24.93
N ILE A 225 -0.25 34.88 -23.67
CA ILE A 225 -0.93 34.16 -22.58
C ILE A 225 -1.89 35.12 -21.86
N LEU A 226 -3.20 34.81 -21.89
CA LEU A 226 -4.24 35.54 -21.17
C LEU A 226 -4.63 34.78 -19.89
N PHE A 227 -4.29 35.35 -18.73
CA PHE A 227 -4.58 34.74 -17.42
C PHE A 227 -6.07 34.59 -17.12
N LYS A 228 -6.90 35.53 -17.59
CA LYS A 228 -8.34 35.46 -17.42
C LYS A 228 -8.91 34.22 -18.13
N ASP A 229 -8.55 34.02 -19.39
CA ASP A 229 -8.98 32.84 -20.18
C ASP A 229 -8.40 31.54 -19.61
N ALA A 230 -7.16 31.58 -19.10
CA ALA A 230 -6.54 30.46 -18.41
C ALA A 230 -7.39 30.01 -17.22
N TRP A 231 -7.83 30.97 -16.40
CA TRP A 231 -8.62 30.70 -15.22
C TRP A 231 -10.05 30.28 -15.58
N GLU A 232 -10.72 31.03 -16.45
CA GLU A 232 -12.08 30.72 -16.86
C GLU A 232 -12.13 29.35 -17.57
N GLY A 233 -11.35 29.11 -18.62
CA GLY A 233 -11.37 27.82 -19.31
C GLY A 233 -10.77 26.67 -18.48
N GLY A 234 -9.72 26.95 -17.71
CA GLY A 234 -8.97 25.92 -17.00
C GLY A 234 -9.59 25.48 -15.67
N MET A 235 -10.22 26.39 -14.91
CA MET A 235 -10.75 26.09 -13.58
C MET A 235 -11.69 24.87 -13.55
N PRO A 236 -12.66 24.70 -14.47
CA PRO A 236 -13.49 23.51 -14.42
C PRO A 236 -12.72 22.23 -14.76
N PHE A 237 -11.69 22.27 -15.62
CA PHE A 237 -10.78 21.12 -15.82
C PHE A 237 -9.98 20.79 -14.55
N LEU A 238 -9.59 21.80 -13.76
CA LEU A 238 -8.98 21.56 -12.44
C LEU A 238 -9.97 20.88 -11.49
N ILE A 239 -11.21 21.35 -11.44
CA ILE A 239 -12.28 20.76 -10.60
C ILE A 239 -12.56 19.31 -11.02
N PHE A 240 -12.72 19.04 -12.32
CA PHE A 240 -12.89 17.67 -12.81
C PHE A 240 -11.66 16.79 -12.51
N GLY A 241 -10.45 17.34 -12.60
CA GLY A 241 -9.23 16.64 -12.23
C GLY A 241 -9.21 16.26 -10.75
N LEU A 242 -9.53 17.20 -9.86
CA LEU A 242 -9.65 16.93 -8.42
C LEU A 242 -10.73 15.90 -8.14
N MET A 243 -11.85 15.98 -8.85
CA MET A 243 -12.95 15.04 -8.71
C MET A 243 -12.55 13.64 -9.18
N ALA A 244 -11.81 13.51 -10.29
CA ALA A 244 -11.29 12.24 -10.77
C ALA A 244 -10.31 11.60 -9.76
N VAL A 245 -9.47 12.41 -9.11
CA VAL A 245 -8.63 11.95 -8.00
C VAL A 245 -9.49 11.47 -6.83
N PHE A 246 -10.49 12.24 -6.42
CA PHE A 246 -11.37 11.89 -5.31
C PHE A 246 -12.20 10.63 -5.60
N THR A 247 -12.80 10.50 -6.79
CA THR A 247 -13.56 9.28 -7.13
C THR A 247 -12.66 8.06 -7.28
N GLY A 248 -11.52 8.21 -7.97
CA GLY A 248 -10.61 7.12 -8.27
C GLY A 248 -9.88 6.62 -7.03
N ALA A 249 -9.32 7.53 -6.22
CA ALA A 249 -8.49 7.18 -5.07
C ALA A 249 -9.28 7.02 -3.76
N PHE A 250 -10.45 7.65 -3.62
CA PHE A 250 -11.22 7.62 -2.36
C PHE A 250 -12.54 6.87 -2.50
N ILE A 251 -13.48 7.35 -3.33
CA ILE A 251 -14.84 6.78 -3.41
C ILE A 251 -14.81 5.33 -3.89
N THR A 252 -14.05 5.06 -4.96
CA THR A 252 -14.01 3.73 -5.56
C THR A 252 -13.46 2.69 -4.59
N PRO A 253 -12.27 2.87 -3.96
CA PRO A 253 -11.78 1.99 -2.91
C PRO A 253 -12.75 1.80 -1.74
N LEU A 254 -13.37 2.87 -1.26
CA LEU A 254 -14.26 2.81 -0.10
C LEU A 254 -15.52 1.97 -0.38
N LEU A 255 -16.10 2.15 -1.57
CA LEU A 255 -17.35 1.52 -2.00
C LEU A 255 -17.14 0.24 -2.82
N LEU A 256 -15.92 -0.32 -2.89
CA LEU A 256 -15.61 -1.51 -3.70
C LEU A 256 -16.64 -2.65 -3.59
N PRO A 257 -17.16 -3.03 -2.41
CA PRO A 257 -18.13 -4.13 -2.30
C PRO A 257 -19.48 -3.83 -2.95
N PHE A 258 -19.83 -2.54 -3.06
CA PHE A 258 -21.16 -2.10 -3.50
C PHE A 258 -21.18 -1.70 -4.98
N ILE A 259 -20.03 -1.31 -5.55
CA ILE A 259 -19.95 -1.00 -6.97
C ILE A 259 -20.02 -2.32 -7.75
N PRO A 260 -20.96 -2.45 -8.70
CA PRO A 260 -21.08 -3.65 -9.53
C PRO A 260 -19.79 -3.88 -10.32
N PHE A 261 -19.64 -5.05 -10.94
CA PHE A 261 -18.47 -5.50 -11.70
C PHE A 261 -17.31 -6.08 -10.86
N ARG A 262 -16.45 -6.85 -11.54
CA ARG A 262 -15.22 -7.41 -10.97
C ARG A 262 -13.99 -6.53 -11.24
N SER A 263 -13.97 -5.85 -12.39
CA SER A 263 -12.83 -5.03 -12.82
C SER A 263 -12.74 -3.71 -12.07
N PHE A 264 -11.56 -3.39 -11.56
CA PHE A 264 -11.28 -2.10 -10.92
C PHE A 264 -11.36 -0.94 -11.91
N ALA A 265 -10.87 -1.16 -13.13
CA ALA A 265 -10.96 -0.16 -14.20
C ALA A 265 -12.43 0.23 -14.44
N VAL A 266 -13.32 -0.76 -14.59
CA VAL A 266 -14.76 -0.49 -14.83
C VAL A 266 -15.41 0.22 -13.63
N LYS A 267 -15.09 -0.21 -12.40
CA LYS A 267 -15.60 0.46 -11.18
C LYS A 267 -15.20 1.92 -11.10
N GLY A 268 -13.92 2.22 -11.32
CA GLY A 268 -13.40 3.59 -11.27
C GLY A 268 -13.88 4.46 -12.42
N TRP A 269 -14.12 3.86 -13.60
CA TRP A 269 -14.75 4.55 -14.72
C TRP A 269 -16.20 4.91 -14.39
N LEU A 270 -16.98 3.97 -13.85
CA LEU A 270 -18.39 4.20 -13.52
C LEU A 270 -18.57 5.32 -12.48
N THR A 271 -17.81 5.26 -11.37
CA THR A 271 -17.85 6.32 -10.35
C THR A 271 -17.38 7.67 -10.90
N GLY A 272 -16.37 7.65 -11.77
CA GLY A 272 -15.88 8.84 -12.47
C GLY A 272 -16.94 9.43 -13.42
N MET A 273 -17.63 8.59 -14.20
CA MET A 273 -18.71 9.02 -15.09
C MET A 273 -19.84 9.70 -14.31
N ILE A 274 -20.29 9.09 -13.21
CA ILE A 274 -21.33 9.64 -12.35
C ILE A 274 -20.88 10.99 -11.78
N ALA A 275 -19.63 11.09 -11.31
CA ALA A 275 -19.11 12.33 -10.75
C ALA A 275 -19.00 13.45 -11.78
N VAL A 276 -18.49 13.16 -12.98
CA VAL A 276 -18.44 14.15 -14.07
C VAL A 276 -19.85 14.61 -14.45
N PHE A 277 -20.80 13.69 -14.57
CA PHE A 277 -22.19 14.02 -14.86
C PHE A 277 -22.82 14.95 -13.80
N VAL A 278 -22.64 14.63 -12.52
CA VAL A 278 -23.15 15.45 -11.41
C VAL A 278 -22.51 16.83 -11.40
N LEU A 279 -21.19 16.91 -11.57
CA LEU A 279 -20.48 18.20 -11.63
C LEU A 279 -20.91 19.05 -12.83
N MET A 280 -21.13 18.43 -13.99
CA MET A 280 -21.61 19.13 -15.18
C MET A 280 -23.01 19.72 -15.00
N LYS A 281 -23.87 19.07 -14.21
CA LYS A 281 -25.18 19.64 -13.83
C LYS A 281 -25.03 20.82 -12.87
N GLY A 282 -24.07 20.76 -11.94
CA GLY A 282 -23.85 21.81 -10.94
C GLY A 282 -23.08 23.04 -11.46
N ILE A 283 -22.21 22.89 -12.46
CA ILE A 283 -21.44 23.99 -13.07
C ILE A 283 -22.30 24.78 -14.09
N GLU A 284 -23.54 24.34 -14.34
CA GLU A 284 -24.38 24.71 -15.49
C GLU A 284 -23.68 24.41 -16.83
N LEU A 285 -24.40 23.75 -17.76
CA LEU A 285 -23.86 23.50 -19.10
C LEU A 285 -23.46 24.81 -19.84
N TRP A 286 -23.98 25.96 -19.38
CA TRP A 286 -23.73 27.28 -19.94
C TRP A 286 -22.29 27.78 -19.78
N TYR A 287 -21.51 27.21 -18.86
CA TYR A 287 -20.12 27.60 -18.70
C TYR A 287 -19.28 27.29 -19.95
N TYR A 288 -19.51 26.12 -20.55
CA TYR A 288 -18.90 25.75 -21.82
C TYR A 288 -19.84 26.11 -22.96
N LYS A 289 -19.60 27.26 -23.58
CA LYS A 289 -20.31 27.68 -24.81
C LYS A 289 -20.11 26.73 -26.00
N SER A 290 -19.20 25.75 -25.90
CA SER A 290 -18.85 24.79 -26.95
C SER A 290 -18.97 23.34 -26.46
N LEU A 291 -19.44 22.46 -27.34
CA LEU A 291 -19.53 21.02 -27.09
C LEU A 291 -18.15 20.33 -27.01
N LEU A 292 -17.10 20.94 -27.58
CA LEU A 292 -15.79 20.29 -27.68
C LEU A 292 -15.10 20.12 -26.30
N PRO A 293 -14.96 21.15 -25.44
CA PRO A 293 -14.41 20.96 -24.10
C PRO A 293 -15.25 20.01 -23.23
N LEU A 294 -16.58 20.01 -23.41
CA LEU A 294 -17.48 19.09 -22.73
C LEU A 294 -17.17 17.63 -23.12
N ALA A 295 -17.09 17.34 -24.42
CA ALA A 295 -16.74 16.03 -24.93
C ALA A 295 -15.35 15.58 -24.43
N ALA A 296 -14.36 16.48 -24.48
CA ALA A 296 -13.02 16.22 -23.97
C ALA A 296 -13.03 15.84 -22.47
N ALA A 297 -13.82 16.53 -21.65
CA ALA A 297 -13.97 16.25 -20.23
C ALA A 297 -14.63 14.89 -19.96
N TYR A 298 -15.74 14.57 -20.65
CA TYR A 298 -16.42 13.28 -20.52
C TYR A 298 -15.58 12.08 -20.97
N ILE A 299 -14.67 12.28 -21.93
CA ILE A 299 -13.73 11.24 -22.36
C ILE A 299 -12.62 11.07 -21.33
N PHE A 300 -11.99 12.16 -20.87
CA PHE A 300 -10.76 12.08 -20.09
C PHE A 300 -10.99 11.77 -18.61
N PHE A 301 -11.82 12.54 -17.91
CA PHE A 301 -11.88 12.48 -16.44
C PHE A 301 -12.43 11.18 -15.86
N PRO A 302 -13.44 10.54 -16.45
CA PRO A 302 -13.89 9.22 -16.00
C PRO A 302 -12.80 8.16 -16.17
N LEU A 303 -12.01 8.24 -17.24
CA LEU A 303 -10.87 7.35 -17.47
C LEU A 303 -9.67 7.67 -16.57
N ALA A 304 -9.46 8.94 -16.21
CA ALA A 304 -8.49 9.31 -15.19
C ALA A 304 -8.87 8.70 -13.82
N SER A 305 -10.15 8.80 -13.43
CA SER A 305 -10.69 8.13 -12.23
C SER A 305 -10.50 6.61 -12.30
N SER A 306 -10.77 6.01 -13.46
CA SER A 306 -10.56 4.59 -13.74
C SER A 306 -9.11 4.14 -13.53
N TYR A 307 -8.15 4.87 -14.12
CA TYR A 307 -6.72 4.59 -13.97
C TYR A 307 -6.27 4.71 -12.51
N ILE A 308 -6.72 5.74 -11.79
CA ILE A 308 -6.38 5.95 -10.38
C ILE A 308 -6.95 4.81 -9.53
N ALA A 309 -8.20 4.41 -9.74
CA ALA A 309 -8.81 3.28 -9.04
C ALA A 309 -8.08 1.96 -9.28
N LEU A 310 -7.57 1.75 -10.51
CA LEU A 310 -6.80 0.56 -10.86
C LEU A 310 -5.49 0.43 -10.07
N GLN A 311 -4.89 1.53 -9.61
CA GLN A 311 -3.70 1.49 -8.75
C GLN A 311 -3.97 0.83 -7.40
N PHE A 312 -5.22 0.92 -6.90
CA PHE A 312 -5.61 0.33 -5.62
C PHE A 312 -5.64 -1.21 -5.63
N THR A 313 -5.56 -1.85 -6.81
CA THR A 313 -5.49 -3.32 -6.94
C THR A 313 -4.33 -3.95 -6.16
N GLY A 314 -3.22 -3.21 -5.97
CA GLY A 314 -2.08 -3.67 -5.18
C GLY A 314 -2.30 -3.67 -3.66
N SER A 315 -3.41 -3.08 -3.21
CA SER A 315 -3.78 -2.89 -1.80
C SER A 315 -4.91 -3.80 -1.35
N THR A 316 -5.52 -4.57 -2.27
CA THR A 316 -6.70 -5.40 -2.00
C THR A 316 -6.39 -6.88 -1.84
N THR A 317 -7.29 -7.60 -1.16
CA THR A 317 -7.05 -9.00 -0.77
C THR A 317 -7.55 -10.07 -1.73
N PHE A 318 -8.26 -9.67 -2.77
CA PHE A 318 -8.97 -10.57 -3.70
C PHE A 318 -8.50 -10.42 -5.15
N THR A 319 -7.53 -9.55 -5.41
CA THR A 319 -6.89 -9.39 -6.72
C THR A 319 -5.77 -10.40 -6.89
N SER A 320 -5.64 -10.94 -8.11
CA SER A 320 -4.53 -11.81 -8.49
C SER A 320 -3.61 -11.08 -9.47
N MET A 321 -2.32 -11.42 -9.45
CA MET A 321 -1.34 -10.81 -10.37
C MET A 321 -1.71 -11.02 -11.85
N SER A 322 -2.28 -12.17 -12.20
CA SER A 322 -2.76 -12.43 -13.56
C SER A 322 -3.99 -11.58 -13.92
N GLY A 323 -4.92 -11.39 -12.98
CA GLY A 323 -6.07 -10.51 -13.16
C GLY A 323 -5.67 -9.05 -13.37
N VAL A 324 -4.78 -8.53 -12.52
CA VAL A 324 -4.27 -7.15 -12.63
C VAL A 324 -3.53 -6.94 -13.95
N LYS A 325 -2.70 -7.89 -14.38
CA LYS A 325 -2.03 -7.84 -15.70
C LYS A 325 -3.03 -7.80 -16.85
N LYS A 326 -4.13 -8.56 -16.77
CA LYS A 326 -5.20 -8.54 -17.77
C LYS A 326 -5.89 -7.18 -17.83
N GLU A 327 -6.25 -6.61 -16.68
CA GLU A 327 -6.86 -5.27 -16.62
C GLU A 327 -5.94 -4.19 -17.16
N LEU A 328 -4.64 -4.23 -16.82
CA LEU A 328 -3.67 -3.27 -17.36
C LEU A 328 -3.47 -3.42 -18.87
N LYS A 329 -3.40 -4.65 -19.38
CA LYS A 329 -3.23 -4.92 -20.82
C LYS A 329 -4.36 -4.31 -21.65
N ILE A 330 -5.58 -4.31 -21.13
CA ILE A 330 -6.76 -3.73 -21.80
C ILE A 330 -6.87 -2.23 -21.50
N GLY A 331 -6.71 -1.84 -20.24
CA GLY A 331 -6.94 -0.47 -19.78
C GLY A 331 -5.88 0.53 -20.27
N VAL A 332 -4.60 0.17 -20.30
CA VAL A 332 -3.52 1.10 -20.68
C VAL A 332 -3.71 1.65 -22.10
N PRO A 333 -3.95 0.82 -23.15
CA PRO A 333 -4.27 1.33 -24.48
C PRO A 333 -5.47 2.29 -24.48
N VAL A 334 -6.55 1.94 -23.78
CA VAL A 334 -7.76 2.77 -23.69
C VAL A 334 -7.48 4.13 -23.04
N TYR A 335 -6.71 4.16 -21.95
CA TYR A 335 -6.34 5.41 -21.31
C TYR A 335 -5.49 6.30 -22.21
N LEU A 336 -4.54 5.72 -22.95
CA LEU A 336 -3.67 6.46 -23.86
C LEU A 336 -4.45 7.03 -25.06
N THR A 337 -5.27 6.20 -25.72
CA THR A 337 -6.05 6.63 -26.89
C THR A 337 -7.09 7.69 -26.51
N ALA A 338 -7.78 7.52 -25.38
CA ALA A 338 -8.75 8.49 -24.91
C ALA A 338 -8.11 9.81 -24.45
N THR A 339 -6.93 9.74 -23.84
CA THR A 339 -6.16 10.95 -23.50
C THR A 339 -5.75 11.71 -24.76
N ALA A 340 -5.22 11.00 -25.77
CA ALA A 340 -4.85 11.60 -27.05
C ALA A 340 -6.06 12.21 -27.76
N LEU A 341 -7.20 11.50 -27.77
CA LEU A 341 -8.45 12.00 -28.35
C LEU A 341 -8.97 13.24 -27.63
N SER A 342 -8.97 13.25 -26.30
CA SER A 342 -9.39 14.41 -25.51
C SER A 342 -8.49 15.63 -25.79
N LEU A 343 -7.17 15.44 -25.86
CA LEU A 343 -6.24 16.50 -26.23
C LEU A 343 -6.45 17.01 -27.66
N LEU A 344 -6.70 16.11 -28.62
CA LEU A 344 -6.98 16.49 -30.00
C LEU A 344 -8.25 17.35 -30.10
N ILE A 345 -9.32 16.96 -29.39
CA ILE A 345 -10.57 17.74 -29.30
C ILE A 345 -10.31 19.13 -28.72
N LEU A 346 -9.48 19.24 -27.68
CA LEU A 346 -9.11 20.53 -27.10
C LEU A 346 -8.25 21.38 -28.04
N ILE A 347 -7.35 20.78 -28.81
CA ILE A 347 -6.56 21.48 -29.83
C ILE A 347 -7.49 22.02 -30.93
N ILE A 348 -8.40 21.21 -31.44
CA ILE A 348 -9.40 21.62 -32.43
C ILE A 348 -10.25 22.78 -31.88
N TYR A 349 -10.68 22.68 -30.62
CA TYR A 349 -11.39 23.76 -29.95
C TYR A 349 -10.57 25.06 -29.95
N LYS A 350 -9.28 25.01 -29.59
CA LYS A 350 -8.41 26.20 -29.60
C LYS A 350 -8.21 26.77 -31.01
N LEU A 351 -7.99 25.93 -32.01
CA LEU A 351 -7.84 26.36 -33.41
C LEU A 351 -9.12 27.05 -33.92
N SER A 352 -10.29 26.52 -33.57
CA SER A 352 -11.58 27.13 -33.90
C SER A 352 -11.79 28.46 -33.16
N GLN A 353 -11.41 28.55 -31.87
CA GLN A 353 -11.44 29.82 -31.13
C GLN A 353 -10.53 30.88 -31.76
N TRP A 354 -9.36 30.47 -32.27
CA TRP A 354 -8.43 31.35 -32.97
C TRP A 354 -8.85 31.67 -34.41
N ARG A 355 -9.98 31.13 -34.88
CA ARG A 355 -10.50 31.27 -36.24
C ARG A 355 -9.51 30.81 -37.32
N VAL A 356 -8.69 29.81 -36.98
CA VAL A 356 -7.77 29.16 -37.93
C VAL A 356 -8.50 28.13 -38.77
N ILE A 357 -9.53 27.49 -38.18
CA ILE A 357 -10.41 26.49 -38.81
C ILE A 357 -11.87 26.79 -38.54
#